data_AF-A0A1C6BKK8-F1
#
_entry.id   AF-A0A1C6BKK8-F1
#
_cell.length_a   1.000
_cell.length_b   1.000
_cell.length_c   1.000
_cell.angle_alpha   90.00
_cell.angle_beta   90.00
_cell.angle_gamma   90.00
#
_symmetry.space_group_name_H-M   'P 1'
#
loop_
_entity.id
_entity.type
_entity.pdbx_description
1 polymer ?
#
loop_
_entity_poly.entity_id
_entity_poly.type
_entity_poly.pdbx_seq_one_letter_code
_entity_poly.pdbx_strand_id
1 'polypeptide(L)'
;MQKAKKICYALTTILECLLLIGAYMVNYFTQSKMGMLRHVIHKNYVWEEKYPIANIINTTIIAFIILMLIVLILYMKRRLMLKNIVTIMVITMIIFVLSFVGFMLMYSAEEIRAFYYMSFIFGITVLIQIIKTFISVLVCKK
;
A
#
# COMPACT_ATOMS: atom_id res chain seq x y z
N MET A 1 -10.82 -1.38 26.20
CA MET A 1 -9.91 -1.44 25.03
C MET A 1 -8.84 -0.37 25.20
N GLN A 2 -7.80 -0.69 25.97
CA GLN A 2 -6.94 0.28 26.66
C GLN A 2 -6.09 1.15 25.70
N LYS A 3 -5.93 2.42 26.08
CA LYS A 3 -5.50 3.58 25.29
C LYS A 3 -4.32 3.34 24.32
N ALA A 4 -3.34 2.51 24.68
CA ALA A 4 -2.17 2.21 23.84
C ALA A 4 -2.53 1.69 22.43
N LYS A 5 -3.51 0.78 22.32
CA LYS A 5 -3.93 0.23 21.01
C LYS A 5 -4.55 1.28 20.09
N LYS A 6 -5.26 2.27 20.67
CA LYS A 6 -5.84 3.39 19.92
C LYS A 6 -4.77 4.37 19.46
N ILE A 7 -3.76 4.62 20.28
CA ILE A 7 -2.62 5.49 19.94
C ILE A 7 -1.80 4.88 18.80
N CYS A 8 -1.45 3.59 18.90
CA CYS A 8 -0.76 2.89 17.81
C CYS A 8 -1.57 2.94 16.50
N TYR A 9 -2.89 2.74 16.56
CA TYR A 9 -3.75 2.84 15.39
C TYR A 9 -3.77 4.24 14.76
N ALA A 10 -3.85 5.28 15.60
CA ALA A 10 -3.80 6.66 15.13
C ALA A 10 -2.45 6.98 14.48
N LEU A 11 -1.35 6.56 15.10
CA LEU A 11 0.00 6.74 14.55
C LEU A 11 0.17 6.01 13.20
N THR A 12 -0.30 4.77 13.08
CA THR A 12 -0.22 4.05 11.79
C THR A 12 -1.04 4.73 10.70
N THR A 13 -2.20 5.29 11.04
CA THR A 13 -3.04 6.02 10.08
C THR A 13 -2.39 7.34 9.67
N ILE A 14 -1.77 8.06 10.61
CA ILE A 14 -1.00 9.28 10.29
C ILE A 14 0.18 8.94 9.38
N LEU A 15 0.89 7.85 9.66
CA LEU A 15 2.00 7.38 8.84
C LEU A 15 1.53 7.04 7.41
N GLU A 16 0.41 6.35 7.25
CA GLU A 16 -0.18 6.08 5.92
C GLU A 16 -0.49 7.37 5.16
N CYS A 17 -1.09 8.37 5.83
CA CYS A 17 -1.34 9.67 5.21
C CYS A 17 -0.04 10.36 4.79
N LEU A 18 1.00 10.35 5.64
CA LEU A 18 2.30 10.92 5.31
C LEU A 18 2.98 10.20 4.15
N LEU A 19 2.86 8.87 4.05
CA LEU A 19 3.37 8.10 2.93
C LEU A 19 2.67 8.47 1.62
N LEU A 20 1.34 8.61 1.64
CA LEU A 20 0.58 9.04 0.45
C LEU A 20 0.97 10.45 0.01
N ILE A 21 1.15 11.38 0.95
CA ILE A 21 1.66 12.74 0.67
C ILE A 21 3.08 12.66 0.11
N GLY A 22 3.94 11.83 0.71
CA GLY A 22 5.31 11.61 0.27
C GLY A 22 5.38 11.07 -1.16
N ALA A 23 4.52 10.13 -1.52
CA ALA A 23 4.39 9.64 -2.89
C ALA A 23 4.07 10.81 -3.84
N TYR A 24 3.01 11.57 -3.55
CA TYR A 24 2.66 12.74 -4.36
C TYR A 24 3.82 13.74 -4.51
N MET A 25 4.53 14.03 -3.42
CA MET A 25 5.70 14.92 -3.44
C MET A 25 6.83 14.39 -4.31
N VAL A 26 7.14 13.09 -4.27
CA VAL A 26 8.17 12.48 -5.14
C VAL A 26 7.81 12.66 -6.61
N ASN A 27 6.55 12.42 -6.98
CA ASN A 27 6.12 12.64 -8.36
C ASN A 27 6.20 14.13 -8.76
N TYR A 28 5.72 15.03 -7.89
CA TYR A 28 5.79 16.48 -8.13
C TYR A 28 7.22 16.98 -8.33
N PHE A 29 8.14 16.61 -7.45
CA PHE A 29 9.54 17.04 -7.59
C PHE A 29 10.25 16.41 -8.79
N THR A 30 9.89 15.17 -9.15
CA THR A 30 10.42 14.53 -10.37
C THR A 30 10.02 15.32 -11.61
N GLN A 31 8.81 15.88 -11.65
CA GLN A 31 8.35 16.71 -12.77
C GLN A 31 8.90 18.15 -12.70
N SER A 32 8.98 18.74 -11.51
CA SER A 32 9.35 20.14 -11.30
C SER A 32 10.86 20.39 -11.32
N LYS A 33 11.69 19.41 -10.93
CA LYS A 33 13.15 19.56 -10.79
C LYS A 33 13.89 18.65 -11.76
N MET A 34 14.52 19.25 -12.77
CA MET A 34 15.26 18.53 -13.81
C MET A 34 16.39 17.63 -13.28
N GLY A 35 17.01 18.01 -12.15
CA GLY A 35 18.01 17.16 -11.48
C GLY A 35 17.42 15.86 -10.92
N MET A 36 16.25 15.94 -10.28
CA MET A 36 15.54 14.76 -9.78
C MET A 36 15.05 13.88 -10.92
N LEU A 37 14.55 14.49 -12.00
CA LEU A 37 14.15 13.78 -13.21
C LEU A 37 15.29 12.91 -13.77
N ARG A 38 16.48 13.50 -13.96
CA ARG A 38 17.66 12.77 -14.48
C ARG A 38 18.08 11.64 -13.53
N HIS A 39 18.06 11.89 -12.23
CA HIS A 39 18.38 10.87 -11.23
C HIS A 39 17.42 9.68 -11.31
N VAL A 40 16.11 9.95 -11.33
CA VAL A 40 15.06 8.92 -11.37
C VAL A 40 15.16 8.12 -12.66
N ILE A 41 15.33 8.77 -13.82
CA ILE A 41 15.49 8.07 -15.11
C ILE A 41 16.71 7.13 -15.08
N HIS A 42 17.85 7.61 -14.60
CA HIS A 42 19.04 6.77 -14.49
C HIS A 42 18.82 5.57 -13.57
N LYS A 43 18.15 5.76 -12.43
CA LYS A 43 17.82 4.66 -11.50
C LYS A 43 16.85 3.66 -12.10
N ASN A 44 15.82 4.12 -12.82
CA ASN A 44 14.89 3.24 -13.51
C ASN A 44 15.63 2.34 -14.50
N TYR A 45 16.49 2.92 -15.34
CA TYR A 45 17.29 2.16 -16.31
C TYR A 45 18.15 1.09 -15.63
N VAL A 46 18.88 1.46 -14.58
CA VAL A 46 19.73 0.52 -13.82
C VAL A 46 18.90 -0.60 -13.18
N TRP A 47 17.68 -0.31 -12.72
CA TRP A 47 16.82 -1.31 -12.13
C TRP A 47 16.23 -2.25 -13.18
N GLU A 48 15.81 -1.72 -14.33
CA GLU A 48 15.26 -2.51 -15.44
C GLU A 48 16.32 -3.45 -16.04
N GLU A 49 17.57 -3.00 -16.12
CA GLU A 49 18.69 -3.82 -16.59
C GLU A 49 19.06 -4.93 -15.59
N LYS A 50 19.04 -4.62 -14.29
CA LYS A 50 19.55 -5.52 -13.25
C LYS A 50 18.51 -6.53 -12.74
N TYR A 51 17.23 -6.20 -12.79
CA TYR A 51 16.16 -6.98 -12.18
C TYR A 51 15.03 -7.26 -13.17
N PRO A 52 14.38 -8.44 -13.09
CA PRO A 52 13.18 -8.73 -13.88
C PRO A 52 11.98 -7.98 -13.30
N ILE A 53 11.94 -6.66 -13.47
CA ILE A 53 10.95 -5.78 -12.84
C ILE A 53 9.51 -6.19 -13.17
N ALA A 54 9.24 -6.57 -14.42
CA ALA A 54 7.90 -7.02 -14.82
C ALA A 54 7.42 -8.21 -13.97
N ASN A 55 8.29 -9.19 -13.72
CA ASN A 55 7.96 -10.34 -12.88
C ASN A 55 7.74 -9.92 -11.43
N ILE A 56 8.60 -9.03 -10.90
CA ILE A 56 8.48 -8.52 -9.52
C ILE A 56 7.15 -7.80 -9.33
N ILE A 57 6.75 -6.95 -10.27
CA ILE A 57 5.46 -6.24 -10.23
C ILE A 57 4.30 -7.24 -10.18
N ASN A 58 4.28 -8.19 -11.11
CA ASN A 58 3.20 -9.18 -11.20
C ASN A 58 3.13 -10.04 -9.92
N THR A 59 4.27 -10.52 -9.42
CA THR A 59 4.33 -11.26 -8.17
C THR A 59 3.84 -10.43 -6.98
N THR A 60 4.17 -9.13 -6.93
CA THR A 60 3.75 -8.23 -5.85
C THR A 60 2.23 -8.00 -5.87
N ILE A 61 1.64 -7.80 -7.05
CA ILE A 61 0.18 -7.70 -7.22
C ILE A 61 -0.50 -8.96 -6.69
N ILE A 62 -0.05 -10.13 -7.15
CA ILE A 62 -0.61 -11.43 -6.75
C ILE A 62 -0.48 -11.63 -5.23
N ALA A 63 0.68 -11.31 -4.65
CA ALA A 63 0.91 -11.44 -3.22
C ALA A 63 -0.05 -10.59 -2.38
N PHE A 64 -0.29 -9.34 -2.77
CA PHE A 64 -1.24 -8.47 -2.06
C PHE A 64 -2.70 -8.92 -2.19
N ILE A 65 -3.09 -9.44 -3.36
CA ILE A 65 -4.43 -10.01 -3.55
C ILE A 65 -4.62 -11.25 -2.65
N ILE A 66 -3.64 -12.15 -2.61
CA ILE A 66 -3.69 -13.34 -1.74
C ILE A 66 -3.79 -12.93 -0.27
N LEU A 67 -2.96 -11.98 0.18
CA LEU A 67 -3.01 -11.47 1.55
C LEU A 67 -4.37 -10.86 1.88
N MET A 68 -4.94 -10.06 0.97
CA MET A 68 -6.27 -9.48 1.12
C MET A 68 -7.35 -10.56 1.28
N LEU A 69 -7.32 -11.60 0.43
CA LEU A 69 -8.27 -12.71 0.50
C LEU A 69 -8.15 -13.49 1.81
N ILE A 70 -6.94 -13.74 2.30
CA ILE A 70 -6.72 -14.41 3.59
C ILE A 70 -7.37 -13.62 4.74
N VAL A 71 -7.13 -12.31 4.79
CA VAL A 71 -7.74 -11.43 5.81
C VAL A 71 -9.27 -11.42 5.69
N LEU A 72 -9.80 -11.38 4.46
CA LEU A 72 -11.23 -11.37 4.19
C LEU A 72 -11.91 -12.68 4.63
N ILE A 73 -11.32 -13.84 4.32
CA ILE A 73 -11.83 -15.15 4.76
C ILE A 73 -11.85 -15.22 6.30
N LEU A 74 -10.79 -14.76 6.95
CA LEU A 74 -10.72 -14.73 8.41
C LEU A 74 -11.78 -13.80 9.02
N TYR A 75 -12.00 -12.63 8.41
CA TYR A 75 -13.05 -11.70 8.79
C TYR A 75 -14.44 -12.35 8.65
N MET A 76 -14.73 -13.01 7.53
CA MET A 76 -16.02 -13.67 7.29
C MET A 76 -16.31 -14.76 8.31
N LYS A 77 -15.31 -15.57 8.69
CA LYS A 77 -15.44 -16.58 9.75
C LYS A 77 -15.76 -15.98 11.12
N ARG A 78 -15.30 -14.75 11.40
CA ARG A 78 -15.40 -14.12 12.72
C ARG A 78 -16.40 -12.98 12.81
N ARG A 79 -17.04 -12.58 11.70
CA ARG A 79 -17.84 -11.34 11.57
C ARG A 79 -18.87 -11.12 12.68
N LEU A 80 -19.52 -12.18 13.16
CA LEU A 80 -20.57 -12.09 14.19
C LEU A 80 -20.02 -11.61 15.54
N MET A 81 -18.77 -11.97 15.83
CA MET A 81 -18.05 -11.70 17.07
C MET A 81 -17.22 -10.41 17.02
N LEU A 82 -17.21 -9.66 15.91
CA LEU A 82 -16.36 -8.48 15.72
C LEU A 82 -17.14 -7.18 15.88
N LYS A 83 -16.45 -6.12 16.32
CA LYS A 83 -17.03 -4.77 16.39
C LYS A 83 -17.18 -4.16 15.00
N ASN A 84 -18.20 -3.30 14.82
CA ASN A 84 -18.46 -2.62 13.55
C ASN A 84 -17.26 -1.81 13.01
N ILE A 85 -16.38 -1.34 13.89
CA ILE A 85 -15.15 -0.63 13.46
C ILE A 85 -14.23 -1.50 12.61
N VAL A 86 -14.21 -2.82 12.82
CA VAL A 86 -13.38 -3.75 12.03
C VAL A 86 -13.92 -3.85 10.60
N THR A 87 -15.23 -3.71 10.39
CA THR A 87 -15.84 -3.67 9.06
C THR A 87 -15.33 -2.49 8.25
N ILE A 88 -15.24 -1.30 8.87
CA ILE A 88 -14.69 -0.09 8.23
C ILE A 88 -13.22 -0.30 7.84
N MET A 89 -12.43 -0.97 8.69
CA MET A 89 -11.03 -1.30 8.41
C MET A 89 -10.88 -2.26 7.22
N VAL A 90 -11.75 -3.27 7.12
CA VAL A 90 -11.76 -4.20 5.98
C VAL A 90 -12.13 -3.47 4.69
N ILE A 91 -13.13 -2.59 4.71
CA ILE A 91 -13.51 -1.79 3.53
C ILE A 91 -12.35 -0.90 3.08
N THR A 92 -11.71 -0.19 4.01
CA THR A 92 -10.55 0.67 3.70
C THR A 92 -9.37 -0.13 3.17
N MET A 93 -9.11 -1.34 3.70
CA MET A 93 -8.10 -2.25 3.17
C MET A 93 -8.39 -2.66 1.71
N ILE A 94 -9.64 -3.02 1.39
CA ILE A 94 -10.04 -3.37 0.03
C ILE A 94 -9.80 -2.20 -0.92
N ILE A 95 -10.21 -0.99 -0.53
CA ILE A 95 -9.98 0.23 -1.33
C ILE A 95 -8.50 0.42 -1.60
N PHE A 96 -7.64 0.34 -0.57
CA PHE A 96 -6.20 0.54 -0.72
C PHE A 96 -5.55 -0.49 -1.65
N VAL A 97 -5.93 -1.77 -1.51
CA VAL A 97 -5.42 -2.84 -2.38
C VAL A 97 -5.88 -2.62 -3.83
N LEU A 98 -7.17 -2.30 -4.05
CA LEU A 98 -7.69 -2.04 -5.39
C LEU A 98 -7.04 -0.81 -6.03
N SER A 99 -6.84 0.27 -5.27
CA SER A 99 -6.13 1.47 -5.75
C SER A 99 -4.68 1.15 -6.13
N PHE A 100 -3.98 0.33 -5.34
CA PHE A 100 -2.61 -0.10 -5.66
C PHE A 100 -2.58 -0.98 -6.92
N VAL A 101 -3.43 -1.99 -7.01
CA VAL A 101 -3.49 -2.86 -8.20
C VAL A 101 -3.87 -2.04 -9.44
N GLY A 102 -4.86 -1.15 -9.34
CA GLY A 102 -5.23 -0.24 -10.41
C GLY A 102 -4.06 0.65 -10.84
N PHE A 103 -3.32 1.22 -9.90
CA PHE A 103 -2.13 2.01 -10.20
C PHE A 103 -1.05 1.20 -10.93
N MET A 104 -0.78 -0.03 -10.48
CA MET A 104 0.24 -0.89 -11.10
C MET A 104 -0.14 -1.39 -12.50
N LEU A 105 -1.43 -1.49 -12.81
CA LEU A 105 -1.92 -1.95 -14.13
C LEU A 105 -2.11 -0.80 -15.12
N MET A 106 -2.49 0.39 -14.65
CA MET A 106 -2.79 1.53 -15.50
C MET A 106 -1.54 2.34 -15.89
N TYR A 107 -0.50 2.33 -15.08
CA TYR A 107 0.69 3.17 -15.28
C TYR A 107 1.96 2.36 -15.43
N SER A 108 2.96 2.96 -16.06
CA SER A 108 4.31 2.40 -16.24
C SER A 108 5.39 3.46 -15.98
N ALA A 109 6.65 3.03 -15.97
CA ALA A 109 7.81 3.93 -15.87
C ALA A 109 8.01 4.81 -17.12
N GLU A 110 7.31 4.51 -18.22
CA GLU A 110 7.30 5.33 -19.43
C GLU A 110 6.35 6.51 -19.28
N GLU A 111 5.17 6.29 -18.72
CA GLU A 111 4.15 7.33 -18.49
C GLU A 111 4.48 8.19 -17.28
N ILE A 112 4.87 7.56 -16.17
CA ILE A 112 5.21 8.24 -14.93
C ILE A 112 6.65 7.86 -14.58
N ARG A 113 7.61 8.77 -14.77
CA ARG A 113 9.02 8.49 -14.47
C ARG A 113 9.24 8.10 -13.00
N ALA A 114 8.46 8.66 -12.08
CA ALA A 114 8.50 8.32 -10.66
C ALA A 114 7.78 6.99 -10.30
N PHE A 115 7.29 6.22 -11.28
CA PHE A 115 6.44 5.05 -11.09
C PHE A 115 7.02 4.07 -10.06
N TYR A 116 8.26 3.62 -10.22
CA TYR A 116 8.84 2.63 -9.29
C TYR A 116 8.93 3.13 -7.84
N TYR A 117 9.23 4.41 -7.64
CA TYR A 117 9.24 5.02 -6.31
C TYR A 117 7.82 5.13 -5.73
N MET A 118 6.84 5.52 -6.55
CA MET A 118 5.42 5.58 -6.17
C MET A 118 4.88 4.21 -5.80
N SER A 119 5.12 3.20 -6.65
CA SER A 119 4.75 1.80 -6.43
C SER A 119 5.32 1.27 -5.13
N PHE A 120 6.58 1.61 -4.81
CA PHE A 120 7.20 1.21 -3.56
C PHE A 120 6.51 1.82 -2.34
N ILE A 121 6.26 3.14 -2.36
CA ILE A 121 5.60 3.85 -1.26
C ILE A 121 4.15 3.37 -1.08
N PHE A 122 3.41 3.19 -2.18
CA PHE A 122 2.07 2.64 -2.13
C PHE A 122 2.05 1.18 -1.64
N GLY A 123 3.01 0.36 -2.07
CA GLY A 123 3.15 -1.02 -1.60
C GLY A 123 3.35 -1.09 -0.09
N ILE A 124 4.22 -0.25 0.48
CA ILE A 124 4.40 -0.15 1.93
C ILE A 124 3.10 0.27 2.62
N THR A 125 2.41 1.27 2.07
CA THR A 125 1.16 1.79 2.62
C THR A 125 0.07 0.70 2.67
N VAL A 126 -0.09 -0.06 1.59
CA VAL A 126 -1.01 -1.21 1.53
C VAL A 126 -0.63 -2.29 2.54
N LEU A 127 0.66 -2.60 2.66
CA LEU A 127 1.14 -3.61 3.59
C LEU A 127 0.82 -3.24 5.04
N ILE A 128 1.04 -1.98 5.43
CA ILE A 128 0.68 -1.47 6.76
C ILE A 128 -0.83 -1.62 7.00
N GLN A 129 -1.66 -1.22 6.03
CA GLN A 129 -3.13 -1.32 6.13
C GLN A 129 -3.61 -2.78 6.27
N ILE A 130 -3.00 -3.72 5.54
CA ILE A 130 -3.31 -5.16 5.64
C ILE A 130 -2.95 -5.68 7.03
N ILE A 131 -1.75 -5.39 7.54
CA ILE A 131 -1.30 -5.84 8.87
C ILE A 131 -2.21 -5.27 9.96
N LYS A 132 -2.53 -3.97 9.87
CA LYS A 132 -3.42 -3.26 10.81
C LYS A 132 -4.81 -3.90 10.84
N THR A 133 -5.34 -4.26 9.67
CA THR A 133 -6.64 -4.92 9.54
C THR A 133 -6.61 -6.34 10.08
N PHE A 134 -5.56 -7.11 9.77
CA PHE A 134 -5.36 -8.47 10.26
C PHE A 134 -5.32 -8.55 11.79
N ILE A 135 -4.52 -7.69 12.44
CA ILE A 135 -4.45 -7.60 13.90
C ILE A 135 -5.83 -7.25 14.49
N SER A 136 -6.56 -6.34 13.84
CA SER A 136 -7.89 -5.91 14.29
C SER A 136 -8.92 -7.04 14.22
N VAL A 137 -8.90 -7.84 13.14
CA VAL A 137 -9.74 -9.05 13.01
C VAL A 137 -9.40 -10.11 14.07
N LEU A 138 -8.15 -10.18 14.54
CA LEU A 138 -7.75 -11.11 15.59
C LEU A 138 -8.17 -10.66 16.99
N VAL A 139 -7.99 -9.38 17.30
CA VAL A 139 -8.04 -8.84 18.67
C VAL A 139 -9.39 -8.19 19.02
N CYS A 140 -10.08 -7.54 18.07
CA CYS A 140 -11.28 -6.75 18.35
C CYS A 140 -12.56 -7.59 18.35
N LYS A 141 -12.70 -8.45 19.37
CA LYS A 141 -13.97 -9.14 19.67
C LYS A 141 -14.98 -8.16 20.29
N LYS A 142 -16.28 -8.41 20.08
CA LYS A 142 -17.40 -7.65 20.66
C LYS A 142 -17.27 -7.58 22.17
#